data_AF-A0A1F8DUE4-F1
#
_entry.id   AF-A0A1F8DUE4-F1
#
_cell.length_a   1.000
_cell.length_b   1.000
_cell.length_c   1.000
_cell.angle_alpha   90.00
_cell.angle_beta   90.00
_cell.angle_gamma   90.00
#
_symmetry.space_group_name_H-M   'P 1'
#
loop_
_entity.id
_entity.type
_entity.pdbx_description
1 polymer ?
#
loop_
_entity_poly.entity_id
_entity_poly.type
_entity_poly.pdbx_seq_one_letter_code
_entity_poly.pdbx_strand_id
1 'polypeptide(L)'
;MKKDTHPAYYPDAKVSCACGNTFTIGSTKKEIRVEICYNCHPFYTGKDKLIDTAGRVDKFKARREKAAKATVRTKTAKRAAKAAKKVKKPVKK
;
A
#
# COMPACT_ATOMS: atom_id res chain seq x y z
N MET A 1 48.10 10.33 -5.49
CA MET A 1 47.52 11.65 -5.82
C MET A 1 48.63 12.57 -6.28
N LYS A 2 48.64 12.96 -7.56
CA LYS A 2 49.46 14.10 -8.01
C LYS A 2 48.85 15.38 -7.42
N LYS A 3 49.67 16.30 -6.92
CA LYS A 3 49.21 17.44 -6.10
C LYS A 3 48.34 18.44 -6.89
N ASP A 4 48.44 18.47 -8.22
CA ASP A 4 47.86 19.54 -9.03
C ASP A 4 46.68 19.14 -9.94
N THR A 5 46.38 17.83 -10.07
CA THR A 5 45.36 17.35 -11.03
C THR A 5 44.27 16.48 -10.41
N HIS A 6 44.19 16.41 -9.07
CA HIS A 6 43.19 15.58 -8.39
C HIS A 6 42.37 16.37 -7.37
N PRO A 7 41.04 16.18 -7.36
CA PRO A 7 40.17 16.81 -6.38
C PRO A 7 40.47 16.27 -4.96
N ALA A 8 40.25 17.13 -3.97
CA ALA A 8 40.46 16.80 -2.56
C ALA A 8 39.64 15.56 -2.17
N TYR A 9 40.33 14.51 -1.77
CA TYR A 9 39.74 13.26 -1.32
C TYR A 9 39.82 13.20 0.20
N TYR A 10 38.67 12.98 0.83
CA TYR A 10 38.55 12.83 2.27
C TYR A 10 38.41 11.34 2.58
N PRO A 11 39.35 10.72 3.31
CA PRO A 11 39.24 9.32 3.72
C PRO A 11 38.08 9.08 4.71
N ASP A 12 37.68 10.11 5.46
CA ASP A 12 36.69 10.03 6.54
C ASP A 12 35.39 10.79 6.24
N ALA A 13 34.79 10.60 5.06
CA ALA A 13 33.50 11.20 4.75
C ALA A 13 32.37 10.52 5.53
N LYS A 14 31.56 11.30 6.24
CA LYS A 14 30.41 10.79 7.01
C LYS A 14 29.22 10.62 6.10
N VAL A 15 28.76 9.37 5.94
CA VAL A 15 27.49 9.05 5.28
C VAL A 15 26.42 8.92 6.36
N SER A 16 25.29 9.58 6.17
CA SER A 16 24.11 9.44 7.04
C SER A 16 22.91 8.96 6.24
N CYS A 17 22.36 7.83 6.68
CA CYS A 17 21.18 7.20 6.11
C CYS A 17 19.90 7.74 6.77
N ALA A 18 18.80 7.83 6.02
CA ALA A 18 17.46 8.09 6.58
C ALA A 18 17.04 7.05 7.64
N CYS A 19 17.62 5.86 7.58
CA CYS A 19 17.45 4.77 8.53
C CYS A 19 18.19 4.92 9.86
N GLY A 20 18.92 6.03 10.07
CA GLY A 20 19.69 6.29 11.29
C GLY A 20 21.11 5.72 11.29
N ASN A 21 21.48 4.88 10.31
CA ASN A 21 22.84 4.38 10.19
C ASN A 21 23.79 5.48 9.69
N THR A 22 24.92 5.63 10.38
CA THR A 22 26.04 6.48 9.95
C THR A 22 27.30 5.64 9.76
N PHE A 23 27.95 5.76 8.60
CA PHE A 23 29.20 5.05 8.32
C PHE A 23 30.21 5.95 7.60
N THR A 24 31.50 5.67 7.78
CA THR A 24 32.61 6.43 7.19
C THR A 24 33.09 5.78 5.90
N ILE A 25 33.18 6.56 4.82
CA ILE A 25 33.78 6.14 3.54
C ILE A 25 34.73 7.20 3.01
N GLY A 26 35.62 6.79 2.12
CA GLY A 26 36.40 7.75 1.35
C GLY A 26 35.55 8.41 0.27
N SER A 27 35.49 9.75 0.24
CA SER A 27 34.80 10.51 -0.80
C SER A 27 35.43 11.88 -1.02
N THR A 28 35.14 12.48 -2.18
CA THR A 28 35.51 13.88 -2.46
C THR A 28 34.64 14.89 -1.70
N LYS A 29 33.54 14.43 -1.08
CA LYS A 29 32.63 15.24 -0.26
C LYS A 29 32.74 14.83 1.20
N LYS A 30 32.71 15.81 2.13
CA LYS A 30 32.84 15.57 3.58
C LYS A 30 31.61 14.91 4.21
N GLU A 31 30.42 15.23 3.71
CA GLU A 31 29.15 14.68 4.18
C GLU A 31 28.29 14.20 3.02
N ILE A 32 27.69 13.03 3.16
CA ILE A 32 26.81 12.42 2.16
C ILE A 32 25.53 11.99 2.88
N ARG A 33 24.39 12.48 2.37
CA ARG A 33 23.05 12.10 2.85
C ARG A 33 22.50 11.08 1.86
N VAL A 34 22.09 9.91 2.36
CA VAL A 34 21.60 8.81 1.52
C VAL A 34 20.25 8.35 2.05
N GLU A 35 19.29 8.06 1.17
CA GLU A 35 17.97 7.60 1.60
C GLU A 35 17.95 6.09 1.91
N ILE A 36 18.74 5.30 1.18
CA ILE A 36 18.77 3.84 1.31
C ILE A 36 20.22 3.37 1.39
N CYS A 37 20.59 2.68 2.47
CA CYS A 37 21.91 2.04 2.62
C CYS A 37 21.81 0.52 2.51
N TYR A 38 22.95 -0.17 2.58
CA TYR A 38 23.02 -1.64 2.57
C TYR A 38 22.16 -2.30 3.66
N ASN A 39 21.93 -1.61 4.78
CA ASN A 39 21.10 -2.14 5.86
C ASN A 39 19.59 -2.04 5.59
N CYS A 40 19.17 -1.22 4.62
CA CYS A 40 17.76 -0.94 4.36
C CYS A 40 17.32 -1.21 2.92
N HIS A 41 18.25 -1.52 2.02
CA HIS A 41 17.87 -1.88 0.66
C HIS A 41 17.13 -3.23 0.70
N PRO A 42 15.91 -3.31 0.13
CA PRO A 42 15.09 -4.54 0.12
C PRO A 42 15.87 -5.79 -0.31
N PHE A 43 16.79 -5.61 -1.27
CA PHE A 43 17.73 -6.63 -1.74
C PHE A 43 18.57 -7.28 -0.64
N TYR A 44 19.13 -6.51 0.30
CA TYR A 44 19.96 -7.06 1.38
C TYR A 44 19.12 -7.62 2.51
N THR A 45 17.94 -7.03 2.75
CA THR A 45 17.05 -7.50 3.81
C THR A 45 16.25 -8.75 3.45
N GLY A 46 16.29 -9.19 2.18
CA GLY A 46 15.67 -10.44 1.71
C GLY A 46 14.14 -10.53 1.87
N LYS A 47 13.50 -9.46 2.34
CA LYS A 47 12.05 -9.36 2.47
C LYS A 47 11.51 -8.86 1.16
N ASP A 48 11.35 -9.78 0.21
CA ASP A 48 10.41 -9.55 -0.87
C ASP A 48 9.08 -9.16 -0.21
N LYS A 49 8.53 -8.02 -0.62
CA LYS A 49 7.13 -7.72 -0.31
C LYS A 49 6.33 -8.83 -0.96
N LEU A 50 6.01 -9.87 -0.18
CA LEU A 50 4.97 -10.84 -0.50
C LEU A 50 3.74 -10.00 -0.82
N ILE A 51 3.50 -9.78 -2.11
CA ILE A 51 2.26 -9.21 -2.60
C ILE A 51 1.22 -10.28 -2.32
N ASP A 52 0.59 -10.11 -1.16
CA ASP A 52 -0.39 -11.03 -0.62
C ASP A 52 -1.54 -11.20 -1.60
N THR A 53 -1.58 -12.37 -2.25
CA THR A 53 -2.69 -12.83 -3.07
C THR A 53 -3.89 -13.27 -2.22
N ALA A 54 -3.72 -13.47 -0.89
CA ALA A 54 -4.79 -13.90 -0.01
C ALA A 54 -5.89 -12.84 0.13
N GLY A 55 -5.54 -11.55 0.18
CA GLY A 55 -6.53 -10.46 0.29
C GLY A 55 -7.49 -10.28 -0.89
N ARG A 56 -7.23 -10.88 -2.07
CA ARG A 56 -8.18 -10.80 -3.21
C ARG A 56 -9.40 -11.68 -3.01
N VAL A 57 -9.22 -12.86 -2.41
CA VAL A 57 -10.32 -13.81 -2.15
C VAL A 57 -11.28 -13.25 -1.12
N ASP A 58 -10.74 -12.64 -0.05
CA ASP A 58 -11.56 -12.04 1.00
C ASP A 58 -12.31 -10.79 0.50
N LYS A 59 -11.67 -9.96 -0.33
CA LYS A 59 -12.34 -8.84 -1.02
C LYS A 59 -13.46 -9.33 -1.94
N PHE A 60 -13.29 -10.46 -2.62
CA PHE A 60 -14.33 -11.04 -3.46
C PHE A 60 -15.52 -11.57 -2.63
N LYS A 61 -15.25 -12.31 -1.54
CA LYS A 61 -16.30 -12.77 -0.60
C LYS A 61 -17.09 -11.59 -0.03
N ALA A 62 -16.40 -10.56 0.45
CA ALA A 62 -17.02 -9.34 0.98
C ALA A 62 -17.90 -8.61 -0.06
N ARG A 63 -17.49 -8.57 -1.34
CA ARG A 63 -18.31 -8.00 -2.43
C ARG A 63 -19.55 -8.84 -2.70
N ARG A 64 -19.43 -10.17 -2.72
CA ARG A 64 -20.57 -11.08 -2.94
C ARG A 64 -21.62 -10.96 -1.83
N GLU A 65 -21.20 -10.90 -0.58
CA GLU A 65 -22.12 -10.74 0.55
C GLU A 65 -22.87 -9.39 0.51
N LYS A 66 -22.18 -8.30 0.17
CA LYS A 66 -22.81 -6.98 0.00
C LYS A 66 -23.84 -6.98 -1.14
N ALA A 67 -23.52 -7.62 -2.27
CA ALA A 67 -24.46 -7.78 -3.38
C ALA A 67 -25.67 -8.65 -3.01
N ALA A 68 -25.48 -9.73 -2.25
CA ALA A 68 -26.57 -10.56 -1.74
C ALA A 68 -27.50 -9.76 -0.81
N LYS A 69 -26.95 -8.99 0.13
CA LYS A 69 -27.74 -8.13 1.03
C LYS A 69 -28.51 -7.03 0.28
N ALA A 70 -27.93 -6.45 -0.78
CA ALA A 70 -28.59 -5.46 -1.61
C ALA A 70 -29.78 -6.03 -2.41
N THR A 71 -29.65 -7.26 -2.94
CA THR A 71 -30.76 -7.93 -3.67
C THR A 71 -31.89 -8.36 -2.73
N VAL A 72 -31.59 -8.74 -1.49
CA VAL A 72 -32.62 -9.06 -0.48
C VAL A 72 -33.38 -7.78 -0.09
N ARG A 73 -32.68 -6.67 0.20
CA ARG A 73 -33.32 -5.39 0.54
C ARG A 73 -34.24 -4.87 -0.57
N THR A 74 -33.82 -4.96 -1.83
CA THR A 74 -34.64 -4.55 -2.98
C THR A 74 -35.83 -5.49 -3.22
N LYS A 75 -35.68 -6.81 -3.03
CA LYS A 75 -36.82 -7.75 -3.09
C LYS A 75 -37.83 -7.51 -1.98
N THR A 76 -37.39 -7.24 -0.75
CA THR A 76 -38.28 -6.94 0.38
C THR A 76 -39.01 -5.61 0.18
N ALA A 77 -38.32 -4.56 -0.28
CA ALA A 77 -38.95 -3.28 -0.64
C ALA A 77 -39.97 -3.43 -1.79
N LYS A 78 -39.64 -4.21 -2.83
CA LYS A 78 -40.54 -4.49 -3.96
C LYS A 78 -41.74 -5.35 -3.55
N ARG A 79 -41.57 -6.28 -2.60
CA ARG A 79 -42.66 -7.09 -2.01
C ARG A 79 -43.56 -6.24 -1.11
N ALA A 80 -43.01 -5.36 -0.29
CA ALA A 80 -43.77 -4.41 0.54
C ALA A 80 -44.59 -3.44 -0.33
N ALA A 81 -44.01 -2.92 -1.42
CA ALA A 81 -44.72 -2.07 -2.38
C ALA A 81 -45.85 -2.83 -3.12
N LYS A 82 -45.64 -4.12 -3.46
CA LYS A 82 -46.69 -4.97 -4.05
C LYS A 82 -47.81 -5.30 -3.07
N ALA A 83 -47.50 -5.52 -1.78
CA ALA A 83 -48.51 -5.78 -0.75
C ALA A 83 -49.41 -4.55 -0.51
N ALA A 84 -48.82 -3.35 -0.40
CA ALA A 84 -49.58 -2.10 -0.27
C ALA A 84 -50.48 -1.80 -1.49
N LYS A 85 -50.04 -2.19 -2.70
CA LYS A 85 -50.84 -2.04 -3.93
C LYS A 85 -51.97 -3.08 -4.05
N LYS A 86 -51.85 -4.23 -3.38
CA LYS A 86 -52.89 -5.28 -3.35
C LYS A 86 -54.02 -4.95 -2.38
N VAL A 87 -53.72 -4.30 -1.26
CA VAL A 87 -54.72 -3.81 -0.28
C VAL A 87 -55.54 -2.64 -0.83
N LYS A 88 -54.97 -1.82 -1.74
CA LYS A 88 -55.65 -0.67 -2.37
C LYS A 88 -56.45 -1.01 -3.64
N LYS A 89 -56.55 -2.27 -4.06
CA LYS A 89 -57.43 -2.67 -5.17
C LYS A 89 -58.70 -3.29 -4.55
N PRO A 90 -59.70 -2.47 -4.19
CA PRO A 90 -60.94 -2.98 -3.64
C PRO A 90 -61.61 -3.88 -4.68
N VAL A 91 -62.20 -4.95 -4.16
CA VAL A 91 -63.11 -5.87 -4.85
C VAL A 91 -64.08 -5.05 -5.70
N LYS A 92 -63.93 -5.13 -7.04
CA LYS A 92 -64.99 -4.69 -7.94
C LYS A 92 -66.15 -5.67 -7.74
N LYS A 93 -67.32 -5.09 -7.43
CA LYS A 93 -68.69 -5.63 -7.53
C LYS A 93 -68.82 -6.94 -8.30
#